data_AF-A0A852ZUW3-F1
#
_entry.id   AF-A0A852ZUW3-F1
#
_cell.length_a   1.000
_cell.length_b   1.000
_cell.length_c   1.000
_cell.angle_alpha   90.00
_cell.angle_beta   90.00
_cell.angle_gamma   90.00
#
_symmetry.space_group_name_H-M   'P 1'
#
loop_
_entity.id
_entity.type
_entity.pdbx_description
1 polymer ?
#
loop_
_entity_poly.entity_id
_entity_poly.type
_entity_poly.pdbx_seq_one_letter_code
_entity_poly.pdbx_strand_id
1 'polypeptide(L)'
;MTKAQSFAAVVALLAKAEALLAKAGQSKVEDRLQTLRGVYYGTTWSLDYEVESKRSLPGAVIRNAGFVSYTGHTPADPRPAFARTSVLQDLKDSQSIRDGARSVDIGHLLIGLETRTSITRALVYPEGGTGLEVVTWLGDLGGGAANLARRRAKDPAANVEVVFHNASSDYGVTDNLEGDAAAYMVAAGTNPGGPPALGGTVSDAVKAYLIPATSSGWTKRAAGFSTAIGATVAPTGITNAATLTTSLTKKLTDFGYWYAATRWLPTGELVGRSAARTCEHMEGAAKEIATVFVATLSRNITAPNTPIKATPPYPPPSSAGVCNSRLLQLAALAGN
;
A
#
# COMPACT_ATOMS: atom_id res chain seq x y z
N MET A 1 15.51 -18.83 -11.10
CA MET A 1 14.82 -19.72 -10.15
C MET A 1 13.38 -19.74 -10.60
N THR A 2 12.47 -20.22 -9.78
CA THR A 2 11.03 -20.03 -9.95
C THR A 2 10.55 -19.13 -8.81
N LYS A 3 9.36 -18.54 -8.91
CA LYS A 3 8.65 -17.80 -7.84
C LYS A 3 8.99 -18.35 -6.43
N ALA A 4 9.36 -17.47 -5.51
CA ALA A 4 9.61 -17.85 -4.12
C ALA A 4 8.33 -18.42 -3.47
N GLN A 5 8.48 -19.48 -2.68
CA GLN A 5 7.35 -20.20 -2.05
C GLN A 5 7.37 -20.12 -0.51
N SER A 6 8.32 -19.37 0.07
CA SER A 6 8.47 -19.19 1.51
C SER A 6 9.20 -17.89 1.83
N PHE A 7 9.15 -17.46 3.09
CA PHE A 7 9.90 -16.28 3.53
C PHE A 7 11.41 -16.49 3.43
N ALA A 8 11.89 -17.71 3.68
CA ALA A 8 13.31 -18.02 3.49
C ALA A 8 13.74 -17.90 2.02
N ALA A 9 12.90 -18.37 1.09
CA ALA A 9 13.17 -18.29 -0.34
C ALA A 9 13.19 -16.83 -0.84
N VAL A 10 12.25 -15.98 -0.40
CA VAL A 10 12.22 -14.58 -0.84
C VAL A 10 13.38 -13.77 -0.24
N VAL A 11 13.78 -14.05 1.01
CA VAL A 11 15.00 -13.46 1.60
C VAL A 11 16.24 -13.84 0.79
N ALA A 12 16.39 -15.11 0.41
CA ALA A 12 17.50 -15.55 -0.42
C ALA A 12 17.49 -14.91 -1.82
N LEU A 13 16.31 -14.71 -2.39
CA LEU A 13 16.14 -14.02 -3.67
C LEU A 13 16.56 -12.54 -3.59
N LEU A 14 16.15 -11.84 -2.53
CA LEU A 14 16.58 -10.46 -2.27
C LEU A 14 18.10 -10.37 -2.08
N ALA A 15 18.68 -11.29 -1.29
CA ALA A 15 20.13 -11.34 -1.07
C ALA A 15 20.90 -11.55 -2.40
N LYS A 16 20.40 -12.44 -3.27
CA LYS A 16 20.97 -12.66 -4.60
C LYS A 16 20.87 -11.41 -5.48
N ALA A 17 19.72 -10.74 -5.46
CA ALA A 17 19.51 -9.50 -6.21
C ALA A 17 20.47 -8.39 -5.74
N GLU A 18 20.59 -8.19 -4.43
CA GLU A 18 21.54 -7.22 -3.86
C GLU A 18 23.00 -7.53 -4.22
N ALA A 19 23.40 -8.79 -4.21
CA ALA A 19 24.75 -9.19 -4.60
C ALA A 19 25.07 -8.85 -6.06
N LEU A 20 24.09 -9.03 -6.98
CA LEU A 20 24.24 -8.64 -8.38
C LEU A 20 24.33 -7.12 -8.54
N LEU A 21 23.51 -6.36 -7.82
CA LEU A 21 23.55 -4.89 -7.83
C LEU A 21 24.87 -4.35 -7.27
N ALA A 22 25.37 -4.93 -6.17
CA ALA A 22 26.67 -4.58 -5.60
C ALA A 22 27.81 -4.85 -6.58
N LYS A 23 27.79 -6.00 -7.26
CA LYS A 23 28.76 -6.32 -8.32
C LYS A 23 28.68 -5.37 -9.51
N ALA A 24 27.51 -4.83 -9.79
CA ALA A 24 27.28 -3.81 -10.82
C ALA A 24 27.62 -2.37 -10.36
N GLY A 25 28.18 -2.20 -9.16
CA GLY A 25 28.69 -0.92 -8.67
C GLY A 25 27.79 -0.19 -7.67
N GLN A 26 26.62 -0.74 -7.31
CA GLN A 26 25.76 -0.14 -6.27
C GLN A 26 26.28 -0.49 -4.86
N SER A 27 27.24 0.29 -4.37
CA SER A 27 27.90 0.04 -3.08
C SER A 27 27.05 0.41 -1.86
N LYS A 28 26.17 1.41 -1.96
CA LYS A 28 25.28 1.84 -0.87
C LYS A 28 24.02 0.97 -0.78
N VAL A 29 23.55 0.71 0.44
CA VAL A 29 22.35 -0.12 0.66
C VAL A 29 21.08 0.61 0.21
N GLU A 30 21.05 1.94 0.36
CA GLU A 30 19.95 2.80 -0.05
C GLU A 30 19.76 2.76 -1.57
N ASP A 31 20.85 2.80 -2.35
CA ASP A 31 20.81 2.71 -3.81
C ASP A 31 20.24 1.34 -4.27
N ARG A 32 20.66 0.26 -3.58
CA ARG A 32 20.13 -1.09 -3.83
C ARG A 32 18.67 -1.20 -3.46
N LEU A 33 18.25 -0.64 -2.32
CA LEU A 33 16.87 -0.61 -1.87
C LEU A 33 15.96 0.12 -2.88
N GLN A 34 16.38 1.30 -3.34
CA GLN A 34 15.69 2.07 -4.37
C GLN A 34 15.55 1.28 -5.68
N THR A 35 16.61 0.59 -6.11
CA THR A 35 16.60 -0.24 -7.31
C THR A 35 15.67 -1.46 -7.16
N LEU A 36 15.69 -2.13 -6.00
CA LEU A 36 14.83 -3.27 -5.69
C LEU A 36 13.35 -2.88 -5.64
N ARG A 37 13.01 -1.74 -5.02
CA ARG A 37 11.66 -1.18 -5.09
C ARG A 37 11.24 -0.98 -6.55
N GLY A 38 12.14 -0.49 -7.40
CA GLY A 38 11.88 -0.22 -8.82
C GLY A 38 11.35 -1.42 -9.61
N VAL A 39 11.63 -2.64 -9.16
CA VAL A 39 11.09 -3.89 -9.74
C VAL A 39 9.57 -3.96 -9.62
N TYR A 40 9.00 -3.37 -8.57
CA TYR A 40 7.57 -3.41 -8.28
C TYR A 40 6.86 -2.11 -8.65
N TYR A 41 7.49 -0.94 -8.43
CA TYR A 41 6.83 0.36 -8.58
C TYR A 41 7.75 1.47 -9.11
N GLY A 42 7.16 2.44 -9.82
CA GLY A 42 7.80 3.71 -10.16
C GLY A 42 8.72 3.65 -11.38
N THR A 43 8.74 2.56 -12.13
CA THR A 43 9.38 2.47 -13.45
C THR A 43 8.49 1.85 -14.52
N THR A 44 8.80 2.11 -15.79
CA THR A 44 8.11 1.50 -16.95
C THR A 44 8.37 0.01 -17.13
N TRP A 45 9.33 -0.55 -16.39
CA TRP A 45 9.66 -1.98 -16.37
C TRP A 45 9.25 -2.63 -15.04
N SER A 46 8.53 -1.91 -14.17
CA SER A 46 8.02 -2.43 -12.92
C SER A 46 6.81 -3.35 -13.14
N LEU A 47 6.54 -4.23 -12.17
CA LEU A 47 5.35 -5.08 -12.19
C LEU A 47 4.05 -4.27 -12.23
N ASP A 48 3.93 -3.21 -11.41
CA ASP A 48 2.74 -2.34 -11.41
C ASP A 48 2.50 -1.73 -12.80
N TYR A 49 3.54 -1.20 -13.44
CA TYR A 49 3.40 -0.64 -14.79
C TYR A 49 3.00 -1.69 -15.84
N GLU A 50 3.57 -2.90 -15.77
CA GLU A 50 3.23 -4.00 -16.69
C GLU A 50 1.77 -4.45 -16.57
N VAL A 51 1.20 -4.41 -15.37
CA VAL A 51 -0.22 -4.71 -15.13
C VAL A 51 -1.09 -3.54 -15.56
N GLU A 52 -0.76 -2.34 -15.09
CA GLU A 52 -1.62 -1.17 -15.22
C GLU A 52 -1.67 -0.63 -16.65
N SER A 53 -0.58 -0.76 -17.41
CA SER A 53 -0.52 -0.32 -18.81
C SER A 53 -1.40 -1.14 -19.74
N LYS A 54 -1.66 -2.41 -19.41
CA LYS A 54 -2.63 -3.26 -20.14
C LYS A 54 -4.06 -2.77 -19.97
N ARG A 55 -4.35 -2.13 -18.84
CA ARG A 55 -5.65 -1.52 -18.56
C ARG A 55 -5.76 -0.12 -19.16
N SER A 56 -4.76 0.73 -18.92
CA SER A 56 -4.71 2.11 -19.43
C SER A 56 -3.28 2.63 -19.40
N LEU A 57 -2.72 2.88 -20.59
CA LEU A 57 -1.38 3.46 -20.71
C LEU A 57 -1.29 4.85 -20.06
N PRO A 58 -2.20 5.82 -20.30
CA PRO A 58 -2.17 7.10 -19.59
C PRO A 58 -2.26 6.95 -18.07
N GLY A 59 -3.13 6.05 -17.59
CA GLY A 59 -3.28 5.79 -16.16
C GLY A 59 -2.02 5.19 -15.53
N ALA A 60 -1.33 4.30 -16.25
CA ALA A 60 -0.05 3.73 -15.80
C ALA A 60 1.06 4.79 -15.74
N VAL A 61 1.14 5.69 -16.72
CA VAL A 61 2.11 6.80 -16.72
C VAL A 61 1.90 7.73 -15.53
N ILE A 62 0.65 8.14 -15.26
CA ILE A 62 0.31 9.02 -14.13
C ILE A 62 0.64 8.34 -12.79
N ARG A 63 0.26 7.06 -12.63
CA ARG A 63 0.54 6.29 -11.42
C ARG A 63 2.04 6.13 -11.19
N ASN A 64 2.80 5.85 -12.26
CA ASN A 64 4.24 5.72 -12.20
C ASN A 64 4.93 7.02 -11.78
N ALA A 65 4.49 8.16 -12.33
CA ALA A 65 4.96 9.48 -11.91
C ALA A 65 4.63 9.75 -10.44
N GLY A 66 3.42 9.39 -10.00
CA GLY A 66 3.02 9.46 -8.60
C GLY A 66 4.00 8.75 -7.66
N PHE A 67 4.33 7.48 -7.94
CA PHE A 67 5.31 6.75 -7.12
C PHE A 67 6.64 7.50 -7.01
N VAL A 68 7.20 7.99 -8.13
CA VAL A 68 8.45 8.77 -8.11
C VAL A 68 8.31 10.06 -7.29
N SER A 69 7.16 10.73 -7.37
CA SER A 69 6.89 11.94 -6.57
C SER A 69 6.79 11.66 -5.08
N TYR A 70 6.19 10.55 -4.67
CA TYR A 70 6.00 10.19 -3.26
C TYR A 70 7.22 9.55 -2.61
N THR A 71 8.07 8.87 -3.39
CA THR A 71 9.36 8.34 -2.91
C THR A 71 10.50 9.36 -3.03
N GLY A 72 10.34 10.34 -3.92
CA GLY A 72 11.32 11.39 -4.22
C GLY A 72 12.43 10.97 -5.17
N HIS A 73 12.42 9.74 -5.69
CA HIS A 73 13.53 9.20 -6.49
C HIS A 73 13.10 8.22 -7.59
N THR A 74 13.75 8.34 -8.75
CA THR A 74 13.62 7.40 -9.87
C THR A 74 14.59 6.23 -9.69
N PRO A 75 14.15 4.97 -9.64
CA PRO A 75 15.04 3.79 -9.56
C PRO A 75 16.06 3.73 -10.70
N ALA A 76 17.25 3.23 -10.37
CA ALA A 76 18.17 2.74 -11.39
C ALA A 76 17.59 1.46 -12.03
N ASP A 77 17.92 1.23 -13.30
CA ASP A 77 17.48 0.04 -14.03
C ASP A 77 18.32 -1.18 -13.63
N PRO A 78 17.73 -2.24 -13.04
CA PRO A 78 18.45 -3.43 -12.62
C PRO A 78 18.71 -4.42 -13.77
N ARG A 79 18.05 -4.25 -14.93
CA ARG A 79 18.12 -5.22 -16.04
C ARG A 79 19.56 -5.50 -16.51
N PRO A 80 20.47 -4.51 -16.61
CA PRO A 80 21.88 -4.78 -16.92
C PRO A 80 22.58 -5.63 -15.85
N ALA A 81 22.33 -5.36 -14.56
CA ALA A 81 22.92 -6.12 -13.45
C ALA A 81 22.35 -7.54 -13.34
N PHE A 82 21.08 -7.72 -13.71
CA PHE A 82 20.38 -9.00 -13.69
C PHE A 82 20.49 -9.76 -15.03
N ALA A 83 21.25 -9.24 -16.00
CA ALA A 83 21.37 -9.81 -17.32
C ALA A 83 21.79 -11.30 -17.25
N ARG A 84 21.15 -12.12 -18.09
CA ARG A 84 21.37 -13.58 -18.15
C ARG A 84 20.97 -14.34 -16.87
N THR A 85 20.14 -13.74 -16.03
CA THR A 85 19.52 -14.40 -14.87
C THR A 85 18.00 -14.29 -14.95
N SER A 86 17.29 -15.07 -14.13
CA SER A 86 15.84 -14.97 -13.94
C SER A 86 15.45 -14.00 -12.82
N VAL A 87 16.40 -13.32 -12.16
CA VAL A 87 16.16 -12.60 -10.89
C VAL A 87 15.08 -11.53 -11.02
N LEU A 88 15.03 -10.80 -12.13
CA LEU A 88 13.98 -9.78 -12.33
C LEU A 88 12.58 -10.40 -12.30
N GLN A 89 12.37 -11.46 -13.09
CA GLN A 89 11.07 -12.13 -13.17
C GLN A 89 10.74 -12.86 -11.86
N ASP A 90 11.73 -13.54 -11.28
CA ASP A 90 11.58 -14.22 -9.99
C ASP A 90 11.11 -13.24 -8.90
N LEU A 91 11.67 -12.02 -8.86
CA LEU A 91 11.24 -10.98 -7.91
C LEU A 91 9.79 -10.56 -8.16
N LYS A 92 9.44 -10.24 -9.42
CA LYS A 92 8.07 -9.85 -9.79
C LYS A 92 7.04 -10.92 -9.41
N ASP A 93 7.32 -12.18 -9.77
CA ASP A 93 6.42 -13.30 -9.45
C ASP A 93 6.30 -13.54 -7.94
N SER A 94 7.26 -13.02 -7.16
CA SER A 94 7.38 -13.11 -5.71
C SER A 94 6.91 -11.86 -4.96
N GLN A 95 6.11 -10.98 -5.57
CA GLN A 95 5.57 -9.80 -4.90
C GLN A 95 4.78 -10.18 -3.64
N SER A 96 3.78 -11.05 -3.77
CA SER A 96 2.99 -11.55 -2.64
C SER A 96 3.40 -12.99 -2.29
N ILE A 97 3.89 -13.18 -1.05
CA ILE A 97 4.41 -14.45 -0.54
C ILE A 97 3.60 -14.91 0.67
N ARG A 98 3.32 -16.21 0.72
CA ARG A 98 2.71 -16.90 1.86
C ARG A 98 3.64 -17.97 2.40
N ASP A 99 3.78 -18.03 3.71
CA ASP A 99 4.57 -19.02 4.44
C ASP A 99 3.75 -19.54 5.63
N GLY A 100 3.06 -20.66 5.38
CA GLY A 100 2.01 -21.17 6.27
C GLY A 100 0.85 -20.19 6.39
N ALA A 101 0.51 -19.81 7.64
CA ALA A 101 -0.55 -18.84 7.91
C ALA A 101 -0.10 -17.37 7.74
N ARG A 102 1.19 -17.10 7.57
CA ARG A 102 1.73 -15.74 7.43
C ARG A 102 1.84 -15.37 5.96
N SER A 103 1.67 -14.08 5.66
CA SER A 103 1.84 -13.55 4.33
C SER A 103 2.37 -12.13 4.36
N VAL A 104 2.92 -11.67 3.24
CA VAL A 104 3.40 -10.29 3.07
C VAL A 104 3.50 -9.93 1.60
N ASP A 105 3.13 -8.69 1.25
CA ASP A 105 3.51 -8.05 0.00
C ASP A 105 4.90 -7.42 0.14
N ILE A 106 5.88 -8.00 -0.55
CA ILE A 106 7.27 -7.57 -0.59
C ILE A 106 7.44 -6.26 -1.35
N GLY A 107 6.59 -6.00 -2.34
CA GLY A 107 6.54 -4.72 -3.03
C GLY A 107 6.22 -3.59 -2.05
N HIS A 108 5.11 -3.70 -1.30
CA HIS A 108 4.71 -2.71 -0.29
C HIS A 108 5.75 -2.54 0.81
N LEU A 109 6.31 -3.66 1.29
CA LEU A 109 7.41 -3.61 2.25
C LEU A 109 8.55 -2.75 1.71
N LEU A 110 9.03 -3.00 0.48
CA LEU A 110 10.20 -2.32 -0.08
C LEU A 110 9.93 -0.85 -0.41
N ILE A 111 8.76 -0.51 -0.96
CA ILE A 111 8.45 0.89 -1.25
C ILE A 111 8.31 1.73 0.02
N GLY A 112 7.69 1.19 1.06
CA GLY A 112 7.60 1.90 2.34
C GLY A 112 8.96 1.98 3.05
N LEU A 113 9.76 0.91 3.03
CA LEU A 113 11.11 0.92 3.58
C LEU A 113 12.01 1.95 2.88
N GLU A 114 11.94 2.05 1.55
CA GLU A 114 12.68 3.04 0.78
C GLU A 114 12.20 4.47 1.06
N THR A 115 10.89 4.69 1.06
CA THR A 115 10.32 6.03 1.30
C THR A 115 10.74 6.58 2.66
N ARG A 116 10.87 5.72 3.67
CA ARG A 116 11.36 6.10 5.01
C ARG A 116 12.80 6.59 5.03
N THR A 117 13.61 6.31 4.01
CA THR A 117 14.98 6.88 3.89
C THR A 117 14.95 8.37 3.48
N SER A 118 13.86 8.81 2.86
CA SER A 118 13.68 10.16 2.31
C SER A 118 12.89 11.08 3.26
N ILE A 119 12.94 12.38 2.98
CA ILE A 119 12.09 13.39 3.63
C ILE A 119 10.62 13.23 3.26
N THR A 120 10.32 12.60 2.12
CA THR A 120 8.95 12.43 1.62
C THR A 120 8.10 11.58 2.55
N ARG A 121 8.71 10.75 3.41
CA ARG A 121 8.01 10.00 4.47
C ARG A 121 7.14 10.87 5.38
N ALA A 122 7.52 12.14 5.56
CA ALA A 122 6.85 13.08 6.46
C ALA A 122 6.28 14.29 5.72
N LEU A 123 6.59 14.46 4.43
CA LEU A 123 6.04 15.50 3.59
C LEU A 123 4.55 15.22 3.37
N VAL A 124 3.68 16.14 3.78
CA VAL A 124 2.24 16.06 3.56
C VAL A 124 1.91 16.56 2.16
N TYR A 125 1.18 15.75 1.39
CA TYR A 125 0.78 16.08 0.03
C TYR A 125 -0.65 16.67 -0.01
N PRO A 126 -0.98 17.54 -0.99
CA PRO A 126 -2.30 18.18 -1.11
C PRO A 126 -3.49 17.21 -1.19
N GLU A 127 -3.28 16.04 -1.77
CA GLU A 127 -4.24 14.93 -1.92
C GLU A 127 -4.46 14.13 -0.62
N GLY A 128 -3.77 14.50 0.46
CA GLY A 128 -3.90 13.87 1.77
C GLY A 128 -2.76 12.88 2.07
N GLY A 129 -2.40 12.84 3.35
CA GLY A 129 -1.36 11.96 3.88
C GLY A 129 0.06 12.37 3.49
N THR A 130 1.01 11.55 3.95
CA THR A 130 2.44 11.69 3.62
C THR A 130 2.86 10.79 2.48
N GLY A 131 4.07 10.98 1.93
CA GLY A 131 4.61 10.09 0.90
C GLY A 131 4.63 8.62 1.34
N LEU A 132 4.97 8.35 2.61
CA LEU A 132 4.95 6.98 3.16
C LEU A 132 3.54 6.41 3.22
N GLU A 133 2.56 7.20 3.67
CA GLU A 133 1.17 6.76 3.75
C GLU A 133 0.63 6.47 2.34
N VAL A 134 0.85 7.38 1.39
CA VAL A 134 0.32 7.30 0.02
C VAL A 134 0.84 6.08 -0.74
N VAL A 135 2.12 5.71 -0.59
CA VAL A 135 2.68 4.52 -1.27
C VAL A 135 2.44 3.20 -0.55
N THR A 136 1.73 3.23 0.58
CA THR A 136 1.34 2.05 1.36
C THR A 136 -0.18 2.06 1.60
N TRP A 137 -0.60 2.08 2.86
CA TRP A 137 -1.99 1.85 3.25
C TRP A 137 -2.97 2.92 2.75
N LEU A 138 -2.57 4.19 2.60
CA LEU A 138 -3.47 5.24 2.15
C LEU A 138 -3.75 5.09 0.65
N GLY A 139 -2.73 4.72 -0.13
CA GLY A 139 -2.88 4.40 -1.55
C GLY A 139 -3.89 3.29 -1.79
N ASP A 140 -3.74 2.21 -1.01
CA ASP A 140 -4.60 1.03 -1.08
C ASP A 140 -6.02 1.32 -0.60
N LEU A 141 -6.17 1.79 0.63
CA LEU A 141 -7.47 1.95 1.25
C LEU A 141 -8.24 3.15 0.69
N GLY A 142 -7.54 4.21 0.29
CA GLY A 142 -8.14 5.36 -0.38
C GLY A 142 -8.56 5.03 -1.82
N GLY A 143 -7.75 4.25 -2.54
CA GLY A 143 -8.16 3.63 -3.81
C GLY A 143 -9.36 2.70 -3.62
N GLY A 144 -9.38 1.93 -2.53
CA GLY A 144 -10.53 1.11 -2.12
C GLY A 144 -11.79 1.92 -1.87
N ALA A 145 -11.67 3.08 -1.21
CA ALA A 145 -12.79 4.01 -0.96
C ALA A 145 -13.37 4.53 -2.27
N ALA A 146 -12.50 4.99 -3.19
CA ALA A 146 -12.91 5.42 -4.50
C ALA A 146 -13.63 4.31 -5.28
N ASN A 147 -13.09 3.08 -5.25
CA ASN A 147 -13.66 1.95 -5.96
C ASN A 147 -15.03 1.54 -5.38
N LEU A 148 -15.16 1.52 -4.05
CA LEU A 148 -16.45 1.25 -3.40
C LEU A 148 -17.48 2.33 -3.72
N ALA A 149 -17.09 3.60 -3.68
CA ALA A 149 -17.98 4.71 -4.03
C ALA A 149 -18.44 4.63 -5.50
N ARG A 150 -17.53 4.28 -6.42
CA ARG A 150 -17.85 4.04 -7.83
C ARG A 150 -18.79 2.86 -8.04
N ARG A 151 -18.62 1.78 -7.26
CA ARG A 151 -19.57 0.64 -7.26
C ARG A 151 -20.95 1.09 -6.79
N ARG A 152 -21.01 1.88 -5.72
CA ARG A 152 -22.26 2.41 -5.15
C ARG A 152 -23.03 3.36 -6.05
N ALA A 153 -22.33 4.08 -6.94
CA ALA A 153 -22.98 4.86 -7.98
C ALA A 153 -23.91 4.01 -8.88
N LYS A 154 -23.66 2.70 -8.98
CA LYS A 154 -24.47 1.72 -9.71
C LYS A 154 -25.32 0.83 -8.79
N ASP A 155 -24.75 0.39 -7.68
CA ASP A 155 -25.39 -0.46 -6.68
C ASP A 155 -25.17 0.11 -5.26
N PRO A 156 -26.07 0.99 -4.78
CA PRO A 156 -25.94 1.62 -3.46
C PRO A 156 -25.82 0.64 -2.28
N ALA A 157 -26.23 -0.62 -2.45
CA ALA A 157 -26.17 -1.65 -1.41
C ALA A 157 -24.81 -2.36 -1.34
N ALA A 158 -23.87 -2.09 -2.26
CA ALA A 158 -22.56 -2.71 -2.26
C ALA A 158 -21.84 -2.55 -0.91
N ASN A 159 -21.49 -3.67 -0.28
CA ASN A 159 -20.87 -3.69 1.04
C ASN A 159 -19.35 -3.46 0.97
N VAL A 160 -18.78 -2.86 2.01
CA VAL A 160 -17.33 -2.63 2.15
C VAL A 160 -16.49 -3.91 2.09
N GLU A 161 -17.08 -5.07 2.38
CA GLU A 161 -16.45 -6.39 2.25
C GLU A 161 -15.77 -6.59 0.89
N VAL A 162 -16.35 -6.05 -0.20
CA VAL A 162 -15.81 -6.18 -1.55
C VAL A 162 -14.46 -5.49 -1.75
N VAL A 163 -14.07 -4.57 -0.86
CA VAL A 163 -12.73 -3.97 -0.87
C VAL A 163 -11.75 -5.02 -0.35
N PHE A 164 -11.99 -5.54 0.85
CA PHE A 164 -11.05 -6.40 1.58
C PHE A 164 -10.93 -7.85 1.08
N HIS A 165 -11.89 -8.35 0.28
CA HIS A 165 -11.91 -9.76 -0.18
C HIS A 165 -12.00 -9.95 -1.69
N ASN A 166 -11.86 -8.88 -2.47
CA ASN A 166 -11.90 -9.03 -3.92
C ASN A 166 -10.52 -9.45 -4.44
N ALA A 167 -10.39 -10.72 -4.82
CA ALA A 167 -9.16 -11.28 -5.40
C ALA A 167 -8.69 -10.61 -6.70
N SER A 168 -9.52 -9.76 -7.32
CA SER A 168 -9.18 -8.96 -8.50
C SER A 168 -8.87 -7.48 -8.19
N SER A 169 -8.90 -7.07 -6.93
CA SER A 169 -8.45 -5.74 -6.51
C SER A 169 -7.48 -5.80 -5.35
N ASP A 170 -6.40 -5.05 -5.47
CA ASP A 170 -5.30 -5.01 -4.51
C ASP A 170 -5.60 -4.14 -3.27
N TYR A 171 -6.87 -3.90 -2.92
CA TYR A 171 -7.21 -2.91 -1.88
C TYR A 171 -7.49 -3.59 -0.54
N GLY A 172 -6.54 -3.56 0.40
CA GLY A 172 -6.77 -4.06 1.76
C GLY A 172 -6.91 -5.58 1.87
N VAL A 173 -6.49 -6.34 0.86
CA VAL A 173 -6.31 -7.80 0.95
C VAL A 173 -5.22 -8.08 1.99
N THR A 174 -5.31 -9.22 2.68
CA THR A 174 -4.40 -9.59 3.79
C THR A 174 -2.93 -9.38 3.47
N ASP A 175 -2.47 -9.80 2.29
CA ASP A 175 -1.04 -9.77 1.94
C ASP A 175 -0.55 -8.31 1.83
N ASN A 176 -1.38 -7.41 1.30
CA ASN A 176 -1.09 -5.97 1.22
C ASN A 176 -1.11 -5.31 2.59
N LEU A 177 -2.09 -5.59 3.44
CA LEU A 177 -2.13 -5.05 4.81
C LEU A 177 -0.92 -5.50 5.64
N GLU A 178 -0.46 -6.73 5.44
CA GLU A 178 0.78 -7.24 6.03
C GLU A 178 2.01 -6.55 5.44
N GLY A 179 2.02 -6.26 4.14
CA GLY A 179 3.04 -5.47 3.46
C GLY A 179 3.12 -4.03 3.97
N ASP A 180 1.97 -3.38 4.18
CA ASP A 180 1.85 -2.05 4.77
C ASP A 180 2.38 -2.03 6.20
N ALA A 181 2.01 -3.01 7.03
CA ALA A 181 2.58 -3.11 8.37
C ALA A 181 4.11 -3.34 8.31
N ALA A 182 4.58 -4.19 7.41
CA ALA A 182 6.01 -4.45 7.24
C ALA A 182 6.79 -3.20 6.79
N ALA A 183 6.22 -2.38 5.90
CA ALA A 183 6.79 -1.11 5.47
C ALA A 183 7.11 -0.16 6.64
N TYR A 184 6.32 -0.19 7.71
CA TYR A 184 6.54 0.63 8.91
C TYR A 184 7.48 -0.02 9.93
N MET A 185 7.65 -1.35 9.88
CA MET A 185 8.27 -2.14 10.95
C MET A 185 9.67 -2.66 10.60
N VAL A 186 9.93 -2.99 9.33
CA VAL A 186 11.25 -3.48 8.91
C VAL A 186 12.31 -2.41 9.19
N ALA A 187 13.38 -2.80 9.88
CA ALA A 187 14.44 -1.89 10.32
C ALA A 187 13.95 -0.64 11.08
N ALA A 188 12.79 -0.70 11.77
CA ALA A 188 12.24 0.48 12.46
C ALA A 188 12.97 0.83 13.77
N GLY A 189 13.77 -0.09 14.32
CA GLY A 189 14.32 0.06 15.66
C GLY A 189 13.20 0.30 16.68
N THR A 190 13.21 1.45 17.33
CA THR A 190 12.19 1.87 18.30
C THR A 190 11.15 2.83 17.73
N ASN A 191 11.26 3.24 16.46
CA ASN A 191 10.41 4.27 15.86
C ASN A 191 9.71 3.75 14.57
N PRO A 192 8.61 2.99 14.69
CA PRO A 192 7.80 2.58 13.55
C PRO A 192 7.44 3.73 12.61
N GLY A 193 7.64 3.54 11.29
CA GLY A 193 7.45 4.59 10.27
C GLY A 193 8.54 5.68 10.23
N GLY A 194 9.48 5.68 11.18
CA GLY A 194 10.64 6.56 11.17
C GLY A 194 11.73 6.14 10.18
N PRO A 195 12.85 6.90 10.11
CA PRO A 195 14.02 6.50 9.32
C PRO A 195 14.46 5.06 9.63
N PRO A 196 14.79 4.24 8.63
CA PRO A 196 15.20 2.87 8.87
C PRO A 196 16.63 2.79 9.40
N ALA A 197 16.85 1.90 10.38
CA ALA A 197 18.17 1.55 10.91
C ALA A 197 18.76 0.37 10.10
N LEU A 198 19.21 0.63 8.88
CA LEU A 198 19.85 -0.37 8.01
C LEU A 198 21.31 -0.58 8.44
N GLY A 199 21.57 -1.61 9.25
CA GLY A 199 22.92 -1.98 9.68
C GLY A 199 23.66 -2.95 8.75
N GLY A 200 23.05 -3.36 7.64
CA GLY A 200 23.54 -4.41 6.74
C GLY A 200 22.86 -4.35 5.37
N THR A 201 22.51 -5.50 4.79
CA THR A 201 21.79 -5.55 3.52
C THR A 201 20.28 -5.36 3.71
N VAL A 202 19.55 -5.05 2.63
CA VAL A 202 18.07 -5.03 2.66
C VAL A 202 17.53 -6.41 3.05
N SER A 203 18.13 -7.47 2.51
CA SER A 203 17.74 -8.85 2.77
C SER A 203 17.92 -9.24 4.24
N ASP A 204 18.94 -8.71 4.93
CA ASP A 204 19.13 -8.92 6.38
C ASP A 204 18.02 -8.26 7.20
N ALA A 205 17.64 -7.03 6.82
CA ALA A 205 16.56 -6.31 7.49
C ALA A 205 15.21 -7.03 7.30
N VAL A 206 14.92 -7.49 6.08
CA VAL A 206 13.72 -8.28 5.77
C VAL A 206 13.73 -9.62 6.51
N LYS A 207 14.89 -10.30 6.54
CA LYS A 207 15.07 -11.55 7.29
C LYS A 207 14.77 -11.37 8.77
N ALA A 208 15.35 -10.35 9.40
CA ALA A 208 15.14 -10.08 10.83
C ALA A 208 13.67 -9.84 11.18
N TYR A 209 12.89 -9.30 10.24
CA TYR A 209 11.45 -9.13 10.38
C TYR A 209 10.68 -10.44 10.15
N LEU A 210 10.93 -11.16 9.06
CA LEU A 210 10.14 -12.34 8.68
C LEU A 210 10.55 -13.63 9.41
N ILE A 211 11.79 -13.73 9.89
CA ILE A 211 12.41 -14.96 10.40
C ILE A 211 13.24 -14.66 11.65
N PRO A 212 12.95 -15.31 12.80
CA PRO A 212 11.90 -16.31 13.02
C PRO A 212 10.49 -15.69 13.08
N ALA A 213 9.45 -16.53 13.09
CA ALA A 213 8.07 -16.07 13.26
C ALA A 213 7.79 -15.33 14.58
N THR A 214 8.67 -15.53 15.55
CA THR A 214 8.64 -14.88 16.87
C THR A 214 9.44 -13.57 16.90
N SER A 215 9.90 -13.05 15.75
CA SER A 215 10.61 -11.77 15.72
C SER A 215 9.74 -10.68 16.36
N SER A 216 10.40 -9.76 17.07
CA SER A 216 9.70 -8.63 17.70
C SER A 216 9.00 -7.75 16.66
N GLY A 217 9.63 -7.59 15.48
CA GLY A 217 9.03 -6.88 14.35
C GLY A 217 7.71 -7.50 13.92
N TRP A 218 7.67 -8.82 13.72
CA TRP A 218 6.46 -9.53 13.30
C TRP A 218 5.39 -9.53 14.39
N THR A 219 5.74 -9.92 15.61
CA THR A 219 4.79 -10.07 16.73
C THR A 219 4.21 -8.75 17.22
N LYS A 220 4.87 -7.62 16.96
CA LYS A 220 4.38 -6.28 17.32
C LYS A 220 3.91 -5.47 16.12
N ARG A 221 3.83 -6.05 14.92
CA ARG A 221 3.62 -5.30 13.67
C ARG A 221 2.34 -4.45 13.66
N ALA A 222 1.20 -5.02 14.07
CA ALA A 222 -0.05 -4.26 14.13
C ALA A 222 0.00 -3.15 15.17
N ALA A 223 0.61 -3.39 16.34
CA ALA A 223 0.77 -2.38 17.38
C ALA A 223 1.68 -1.22 16.92
N GLY A 224 2.87 -1.54 16.40
CA GLY A 224 3.82 -0.54 15.94
C GLY A 224 3.30 0.26 14.73
N PHE A 225 2.69 -0.42 13.77
CA PHE A 225 2.03 0.25 12.63
C PHE A 225 0.88 1.15 13.10
N SER A 226 0.01 0.66 14.00
CA SER A 226 -1.09 1.46 14.55
C SER A 226 -0.58 2.72 15.25
N THR A 227 0.47 2.61 16.07
CA THR A 227 1.08 3.77 16.72
C THR A 227 1.60 4.78 15.70
N ALA A 228 2.26 4.31 14.62
CA ALA A 228 2.80 5.19 13.58
C ALA A 228 1.72 5.99 12.84
N ILE A 229 0.50 5.46 12.74
CA ILE A 229 -0.64 6.17 12.14
C ILE A 229 -1.50 6.94 13.16
N GLY A 230 -1.03 7.07 14.41
CA GLY A 230 -1.66 7.90 15.44
C GLY A 230 -2.56 7.17 16.44
N ALA A 231 -2.50 5.84 16.50
CA ALA A 231 -3.21 5.07 17.51
C ALA A 231 -2.57 5.19 18.90
N THR A 232 -3.40 5.17 19.93
CA THR A 232 -3.01 4.84 21.30
C THR A 232 -3.28 3.35 21.51
N VAL A 233 -2.22 2.57 21.72
CA VAL A 233 -2.29 1.11 21.77
C VAL A 233 -2.22 0.62 23.22
N ALA A 234 -3.09 -0.32 23.57
CA ALA A 234 -3.11 -1.07 24.82
C ALA A 234 -3.18 -2.59 24.52
N PRO A 235 -2.98 -3.47 25.53
CA PRO A 235 -3.15 -4.92 25.34
C PRO A 235 -4.54 -5.33 24.85
N THR A 236 -5.56 -4.50 25.10
CA THR A 236 -6.94 -4.69 24.64
C THR A 236 -7.22 -4.12 23.24
N GLY A 237 -6.21 -3.62 22.53
CA GLY A 237 -6.35 -3.02 21.20
C GLY A 237 -6.13 -1.51 21.18
N ILE A 238 -6.81 -0.83 20.27
CA ILE A 238 -6.69 0.64 20.07
C ILE A 238 -7.70 1.36 20.97
N THR A 239 -7.21 2.19 21.90
CA THR A 239 -8.08 2.86 22.90
C THR A 239 -8.69 4.17 22.38
N ASN A 240 -8.06 4.81 21.39
CA ASN A 240 -8.56 6.03 20.73
C ASN A 240 -9.22 5.74 19.37
N ALA A 241 -9.83 4.55 19.21
CA ALA A 241 -10.30 4.03 17.91
C ALA A 241 -11.25 4.98 17.17
N ALA A 242 -12.16 5.67 17.89
CA ALA A 242 -13.09 6.62 17.27
C ALA A 242 -12.37 7.83 16.66
N THR A 243 -11.45 8.44 17.42
CA THR A 243 -10.63 9.57 16.96
C THR A 243 -9.75 9.17 15.77
N LEU A 244 -9.12 8.00 15.84
CA LEU A 244 -8.32 7.47 14.74
C LEU A 244 -9.19 7.25 13.50
N THR A 245 -10.35 6.62 13.64
CA THR A 245 -11.29 6.38 12.52
C THR A 245 -11.68 7.69 11.83
N THR A 246 -12.01 8.74 12.59
CA THR A 246 -12.33 10.06 12.02
C THR A 246 -11.14 10.65 11.26
N SER A 247 -9.93 10.59 11.83
CA SER A 247 -8.71 11.09 11.18
C SER A 247 -8.42 10.36 9.87
N LEU A 248 -8.47 9.02 9.90
CA LEU A 248 -8.24 8.19 8.72
C LEU A 248 -9.34 8.38 7.67
N THR A 249 -10.60 8.53 8.08
CA THR A 249 -11.72 8.83 7.15
C THR A 249 -11.43 10.07 6.31
N LYS A 250 -10.90 11.13 6.92
CA LYS A 250 -10.53 12.35 6.19
C LYS A 250 -9.43 12.05 5.16
N LYS A 251 -8.34 11.39 5.57
CA LYS A 251 -7.24 11.03 4.65
C LYS A 251 -7.71 10.17 3.48
N LEU A 252 -8.49 9.11 3.77
CA LEU A 252 -9.04 8.21 2.76
C LEU A 252 -10.00 8.92 1.80
N THR A 253 -10.78 9.89 2.29
CA THR A 253 -11.67 10.71 1.46
C THR A 253 -10.88 11.60 0.50
N ASP A 254 -9.92 12.36 1.03
CA ASP A 254 -9.09 13.28 0.24
C ASP A 254 -8.33 12.50 -0.86
N PHE A 255 -7.69 11.39 -0.47
CA PHE A 255 -6.97 10.55 -1.42
C PHE A 255 -7.92 9.84 -2.39
N GLY A 256 -9.10 9.40 -1.93
CA GLY A 256 -10.10 8.76 -2.78
C GLY A 256 -10.59 9.67 -3.91
N TYR A 257 -10.77 10.97 -3.63
CA TYR A 257 -11.07 11.95 -4.68
C TYR A 257 -9.92 12.12 -5.66
N TRP A 258 -8.68 12.23 -5.17
CA TRP A 258 -7.50 12.33 -6.01
C TRP A 258 -7.30 11.09 -6.89
N TYR A 259 -7.46 9.90 -6.31
CA TYR A 259 -7.41 8.62 -6.99
C TYR A 259 -8.45 8.57 -8.12
N ALA A 260 -9.71 8.87 -7.83
CA ALA A 260 -10.76 8.89 -8.84
C ALA A 260 -10.46 9.91 -9.97
N ALA A 261 -9.98 11.09 -9.58
CA ALA A 261 -9.66 12.18 -10.49
C ALA A 261 -8.54 11.81 -11.47
N THR A 262 -7.46 11.19 -10.97
CA THR A 262 -6.29 10.85 -11.78
C THR A 262 -6.43 9.52 -12.52
N ARG A 263 -7.19 8.58 -11.96
CA ARG A 263 -7.33 7.24 -12.53
C ARG A 263 -8.42 7.16 -13.60
N TRP A 264 -9.55 7.83 -13.41
CA TRP A 264 -10.75 7.58 -14.23
C TRP A 264 -11.22 8.77 -15.06
N LEU A 265 -10.86 10.01 -14.70
CA LEU A 265 -11.20 11.16 -15.55
C LEU A 265 -10.41 11.15 -16.87
N PRO A 266 -9.07 10.95 -16.89
CA PRO A 266 -8.30 10.98 -18.13
C PRO A 266 -8.67 9.88 -19.11
N THR A 267 -9.26 8.78 -18.61
CA THR A 267 -9.71 7.64 -19.41
C THR A 267 -11.19 7.74 -19.82
N GLY A 268 -11.91 8.79 -19.37
CA GLY A 268 -13.35 8.93 -19.58
C GLY A 268 -14.21 7.93 -18.81
N GLU A 269 -13.62 7.12 -17.92
CA GLU A 269 -14.31 6.09 -17.13
C GLU A 269 -15.25 6.67 -16.05
N LEU A 270 -15.07 7.95 -15.69
CA LEU A 270 -15.86 8.64 -14.67
C LEU A 270 -16.25 10.05 -15.13
N VAL A 271 -17.36 10.18 -15.84
CA VAL A 271 -17.92 11.47 -16.28
C VAL A 271 -19.43 11.53 -16.04
N GLY A 272 -20.03 12.72 -16.14
CA GLY A 272 -21.47 12.90 -16.05
C GLY A 272 -22.05 12.44 -14.71
N ARG A 273 -23.24 11.82 -14.74
CA ARG A 273 -23.90 11.31 -13.53
C ARG A 273 -23.07 10.29 -12.74
N SER A 274 -22.22 9.52 -13.41
CA SER A 274 -21.33 8.56 -12.74
C SER A 274 -20.32 9.27 -11.84
N ALA A 275 -19.77 10.41 -12.29
CA ALA A 275 -18.88 11.25 -11.49
C ALA A 275 -19.59 11.85 -10.28
N ALA A 276 -20.80 12.41 -10.47
CA ALA A 276 -21.61 12.96 -9.38
C ALA A 276 -21.90 11.91 -8.30
N ARG A 277 -22.48 10.76 -8.67
CA ARG A 277 -22.85 9.70 -7.72
C ARG A 277 -21.64 9.07 -7.03
N THR A 278 -20.53 8.89 -7.74
CA THR A 278 -19.29 8.39 -7.11
C THR A 278 -18.81 9.37 -6.05
N CYS A 279 -18.88 10.67 -6.32
CA CYS A 279 -18.51 11.70 -5.37
C CYS A 279 -19.41 11.70 -4.13
N GLU A 280 -20.74 11.59 -4.31
CA GLU A 280 -21.72 11.54 -3.21
C GLU A 280 -21.50 10.35 -2.26
N HIS A 281 -20.96 9.23 -2.74
CA HIS A 281 -20.68 8.06 -1.92
C HIS A 281 -19.27 8.00 -1.29
N MET A 282 -18.38 8.94 -1.62
CA MET A 282 -16.95 8.85 -1.26
C MET A 282 -16.73 8.84 0.26
N GLU A 283 -17.30 9.80 0.97
CA GLU A 283 -17.09 9.94 2.43
C GLU A 283 -17.65 8.76 3.22
N GLY A 284 -18.83 8.28 2.85
CA GLY A 284 -19.43 7.09 3.45
C GLY A 284 -18.56 5.84 3.24
N ALA A 285 -18.08 5.63 2.01
CA ALA A 285 -17.17 4.53 1.70
C ALA A 285 -15.85 4.63 2.49
N ALA A 286 -15.24 5.82 2.55
CA ALA A 286 -14.02 6.07 3.30
C ALA A 286 -14.20 5.80 4.80
N LYS A 287 -15.32 6.22 5.39
CA LYS A 287 -15.64 6.00 6.81
C LYS A 287 -15.77 4.52 7.14
N GLU A 288 -16.43 3.75 6.29
CA GLU A 288 -16.59 2.31 6.49
C GLU A 288 -15.26 1.58 6.40
N ILE A 289 -14.43 1.91 5.41
CA ILE A 289 -13.09 1.33 5.26
C ILE A 289 -12.21 1.67 6.46
N ALA A 290 -12.18 2.94 6.89
CA ALA A 290 -11.45 3.35 8.09
C ALA A 290 -11.91 2.56 9.32
N THR A 291 -13.22 2.38 9.50
CA THR A 291 -13.81 1.64 10.62
C THR A 291 -13.34 0.18 10.61
N VAL A 292 -13.43 -0.49 9.46
CA VAL A 292 -13.00 -1.89 9.31
C VAL A 292 -11.50 -2.04 9.50
N PHE A 293 -10.71 -1.10 8.97
CA PHE A 293 -9.25 -1.11 9.09
C PHE A 293 -8.80 -0.96 10.55
N VAL A 294 -9.32 0.04 11.27
CA VAL A 294 -9.01 0.25 12.70
C VAL A 294 -9.44 -0.94 13.54
N ALA A 295 -10.64 -1.50 13.29
CA ALA A 295 -11.10 -2.70 13.98
C ALA A 295 -10.19 -3.91 13.70
N THR A 296 -9.71 -4.05 12.47
CA THR A 296 -8.79 -5.13 12.06
C THR A 296 -7.45 -5.04 12.79
N LEU A 297 -6.85 -3.86 12.83
CA LEU A 297 -5.62 -3.62 13.58
C LEU A 297 -5.82 -3.86 15.08
N SER A 298 -6.91 -3.35 15.66
CA SER A 298 -7.25 -3.52 17.07
C SER A 298 -7.38 -5.00 17.45
N ARG A 299 -8.09 -5.80 16.64
CA ARG A 299 -8.16 -7.26 16.84
C ARG A 299 -6.79 -7.93 16.73
N ASN A 300 -5.98 -7.56 15.74
CA ASN A 300 -4.66 -8.16 15.59
C ASN A 300 -3.73 -7.84 16.77
N ILE A 301 -3.83 -6.64 17.35
CA ILE A 301 -3.11 -6.28 18.59
C ILE A 301 -3.46 -7.24 19.74
N THR A 302 -4.73 -7.64 19.86
CA THR A 302 -5.16 -8.62 20.89
C THR A 302 -4.78 -10.07 20.55
N ALA A 303 -4.44 -10.35 19.29
CA ALA A 303 -4.11 -11.68 18.78
C ALA A 303 -2.94 -11.63 17.77
N PRO A 304 -1.72 -11.26 18.22
CA PRO A 304 -0.61 -10.84 17.34
C PRO A 304 -0.08 -11.92 16.39
N ASN A 305 -0.37 -13.20 16.67
CA ASN A 305 0.06 -14.33 15.83
C ASN A 305 -0.92 -14.63 14.68
N THR A 306 -2.06 -13.94 14.61
CA THR A 306 -3.01 -14.06 13.51
C THR A 306 -2.65 -13.10 12.37
N PRO A 307 -3.10 -13.33 11.13
CA PRO A 307 -2.92 -12.38 10.03
C PRO A 307 -3.70 -11.07 10.25
N ILE A 308 -3.20 -9.96 9.71
CA ILE A 308 -3.95 -8.71 9.61
C ILE A 308 -5.01 -8.89 8.51
N LYS A 309 -6.18 -9.38 8.91
CA LYS A 309 -7.28 -9.71 8.01
C LYS A 309 -8.58 -9.08 8.46
N ALA A 310 -9.24 -8.37 7.56
CA ALA A 310 -10.58 -7.87 7.80
C ALA A 310 -11.59 -9.02 7.89
N THR A 311 -12.36 -9.06 8.98
CA THR A 311 -13.43 -10.03 9.22
C THR A 311 -14.70 -9.32 9.68
N PRO A 312 -15.88 -9.94 9.49
CA PRO A 312 -17.15 -9.45 10.03
C PRO A 312 -17.09 -9.15 11.55
N PRO A 313 -18.01 -8.33 12.07
CA PRO A 313 -19.07 -7.64 11.35
C PRO A 313 -18.56 -6.44 10.53
N TYR A 314 -19.13 -6.25 9.35
CA TYR A 314 -18.91 -5.06 8.52
C TYR A 314 -20.02 -4.02 8.79
N PRO A 315 -19.71 -2.71 8.78
CA PRO A 315 -20.73 -1.69 8.88
C PRO A 315 -21.71 -1.79 7.69
N PRO A 316 -22.99 -1.40 7.88
CA PRO A 316 -23.92 -1.30 6.77
C PRO A 316 -23.47 -0.20 5.79
N PRO A 317 -23.85 -0.29 4.50
CA PRO A 317 -23.59 0.78 3.54
C PRO A 317 -24.15 2.12 4.01
N SER A 318 -23.30 3.14 4.00
CA SER A 318 -23.67 4.52 4.27
C SER A 318 -24.53 5.07 3.13
N SER A 319 -25.49 5.93 3.48
CA SER A 319 -26.26 6.69 2.50
C SER A 319 -25.36 7.59 1.65
N ALA A 320 -25.83 7.93 0.45
CA ALA A 320 -25.22 9.01 -0.34
C ALA A 320 -25.21 10.32 0.47
N GLY A 321 -24.10 11.04 0.40
CA GLY A 321 -23.92 12.36 0.98
C GLY A 321 -23.85 13.45 -0.10
N VAL A 322 -23.15 14.54 0.21
CA VAL A 322 -22.90 15.64 -0.73
C VAL A 322 -21.56 15.42 -1.44
N CYS A 323 -21.49 15.77 -2.73
CA CYS A 323 -20.23 15.75 -3.44
C CYS A 323 -19.33 16.93 -3.01
N ASN A 324 -18.26 16.63 -2.26
CA ASN A 324 -17.32 17.64 -1.75
C ASN A 324 -16.05 17.82 -2.59
N SER A 325 -15.93 17.14 -3.74
CA SER A 325 -14.80 17.29 -4.65
C SER A 325 -15.11 18.19 -5.84
N ARG A 326 -14.42 19.33 -5.93
CA ARG A 326 -14.56 20.24 -7.08
C ARG A 326 -14.18 19.56 -8.41
N LEU A 327 -13.18 18.70 -8.41
CA LEU A 327 -12.75 17.96 -9.61
C LEU A 327 -13.87 17.03 -10.11
N LEU A 328 -14.51 16.28 -9.21
CA LEU A 328 -15.60 15.38 -9.61
C LEU A 328 -16.89 16.15 -9.95
N GLN A 329 -17.15 17.29 -9.30
CA GLN A 329 -18.23 18.20 -9.70
C GLN A 329 -18.03 18.69 -11.14
N LEU A 330 -16.81 19.09 -11.52
CA LEU A 330 -16.52 19.53 -12.89
C LEU A 330 -16.65 18.38 -13.89
N ALA A 331 -16.15 17.19 -13.54
CA ALA A 331 -16.31 15.99 -14.37
C ALA A 331 -17.78 15.59 -14.57
N ALA A 332 -18.64 15.87 -13.59
CA ALA A 332 -20.07 15.64 -13.70
C ALA A 332 -20.75 16.56 -14.73
N LEU A 333 -20.19 17.74 -14.99
CA LEU A 333 -20.69 18.67 -16.00
C LEU A 333 -20.22 18.32 -17.41
N ALA A 334 -19.07 17.64 -17.55
CA ALA A 334 -18.47 17.29 -18.84
C ALA A 334 -19.16 16.14 -19.59
N GLY A 335 -20.18 15.51 -19.00
CA GLY A 335 -20.91 14.38 -19.59
C GLY A 335 -22.36 14.69 -20.00
N ASN A 336 -22.69 15.97 -20.16
CA ASN A 336 -23.97 16.45 -20.71
C ASN A 336 -23.80 16.98 -22.12
#